data_AF-Q1JWR7-F1
#
_entry.id   AF-Q1JWR7-F1
#
_cell.length_a   1.000
_cell.length_b   1.000
_cell.length_c   1.000
_cell.angle_alpha   90.00
_cell.angle_beta   90.00
_cell.angle_gamma   90.00
#
_symmetry.space_group_name_H-M   'P 1'
#
loop_
_entity.id
_entity.type
_entity.pdbx_description
1 polymer ?
#
loop_
_entity_poly.entity_id
_entity_poly.type
_entity_poly.pdbx_seq_one_letter_code
_entity_poly.pdbx_strand_id
1 'polypeptide(L)'
;MSMPPELFSPVGVVTCIMVFTASIPHKTSKKKTWFGYWRDDGFIKIKNLGRVDRDHTWPAIRDKWVEQFRNREVHPGESVTAEVGPEDEWVAEAYMETDYSTITQGDFEKSLLDYALFSLSQNQSTEGDEE
;
A
#
# COMPACT_ATOMS: atom_id res chain seq x y z
N MET A 1 8.98 0.04 -5.94
CA MET A 1 8.09 1.09 -5.40
C MET A 1 6.66 0.67 -5.65
N SER A 2 5.90 0.38 -4.60
CA SER A 2 4.51 -0.09 -4.70
C SER A 2 3.58 1.12 -4.87
N MET A 3 2.81 1.14 -5.96
CA MET A 3 2.02 2.31 -6.38
C MET A 3 0.56 2.21 -5.91
N PRO A 4 -0.24 3.30 -5.98
CA PRO A 4 -1.64 3.28 -5.57
C PRO A 4 -2.45 2.24 -6.40
N PRO A 5 -3.39 1.51 -5.78
CA PRO A 5 -4.13 0.44 -6.45
C PRO A 5 -5.09 0.97 -7.53
N GLU A 6 -5.58 2.20 -7.36
CA GLU A 6 -6.51 2.86 -8.29
C GLU A 6 -5.80 3.71 -9.36
N LEU A 7 -4.46 3.59 -9.49
CA LEU A 7 -3.69 4.39 -10.44
C LEU A 7 -4.18 4.20 -11.88
N PHE A 8 -4.59 2.98 -12.24
CA PHE A 8 -5.12 2.62 -13.56
C PHE A 8 -6.61 2.24 -13.51
N SER A 9 -7.44 3.05 -12.85
CA SER A 9 -8.89 2.88 -12.87
C SER A 9 -9.44 2.98 -14.31
N PRO A 10 -10.39 2.12 -14.73
CA PRO A 10 -11.16 1.16 -13.92
C PRO A 10 -10.58 -0.27 -13.87
N VAL A 11 -9.35 -0.49 -14.34
CA VAL A 11 -8.80 -1.84 -14.57
C VAL A 11 -8.35 -2.54 -13.27
N GLY A 12 -8.32 -1.82 -12.13
CA GLY A 12 -8.11 -2.42 -10.80
C GLY A 12 -6.77 -3.14 -10.62
N VAL A 13 -5.73 -2.69 -11.31
CA VAL A 13 -4.40 -3.34 -11.30
C VAL A 13 -3.49 -2.75 -10.22
N VAL A 14 -2.86 -3.64 -9.45
CA VAL A 14 -1.77 -3.27 -8.55
C VAL A 14 -0.49 -3.11 -9.35
N THR A 15 0.15 -1.94 -9.24
CA THR A 15 1.34 -1.63 -10.02
C THR A 15 2.54 -1.33 -9.13
N CYS A 16 3.73 -1.57 -9.68
CA CYS A 16 4.98 -1.20 -9.03
C CYS A 16 5.95 -0.64 -10.06
N ILE A 17 6.88 0.19 -9.59
CA ILE A 17 7.98 0.75 -10.38
C ILE A 17 9.28 0.13 -9.88
N MET A 18 10.07 -0.42 -10.81
CA MET A 18 11.41 -0.94 -10.56
C MET A 18 12.44 -0.10 -11.31
N VAL A 19 13.53 0.26 -10.65
CA VAL A 19 14.60 1.09 -11.23
C VAL A 19 15.91 0.33 -11.09
N PHE A 20 16.53 0.01 -12.22
CA PHE A 20 17.78 -0.74 -12.28
C PHE A 20 18.88 0.13 -12.90
N THR A 21 20.11 -0.03 -12.43
CA THR A 21 21.28 0.53 -13.10
C THR A 21 21.82 -0.48 -14.10
N ALA A 22 21.85 -0.10 -15.37
CA ALA A 22 22.39 -0.95 -16.43
C ALA A 22 23.84 -1.35 -16.15
N SER A 23 24.21 -2.55 -16.57
CA SER A 23 25.57 -3.12 -16.46
C SER A 23 26.11 -3.31 -15.04
N ILE A 24 25.25 -3.23 -14.01
CA ILE A 24 25.61 -3.51 -12.62
C ILE A 24 24.77 -4.68 -12.11
N PRO A 25 25.30 -5.92 -12.09
CA PRO A 25 24.59 -7.06 -11.54
C PRO A 25 24.29 -6.85 -10.05
N HIS A 26 23.04 -7.15 -9.64
CA HIS A 26 22.62 -6.98 -8.24
C HIS A 26 23.50 -7.81 -7.29
N LYS A 27 23.77 -9.07 -7.65
CA LYS A 27 24.60 -10.05 -6.91
C LYS A 27 26.00 -9.53 -6.54
N THR A 28 26.59 -8.68 -7.37
CA THR A 28 27.96 -8.16 -7.14
C THR A 28 27.97 -6.76 -6.54
N SER A 29 26.85 -6.04 -6.54
CA SER A 29 26.81 -4.64 -6.14
C SER A 29 26.99 -4.43 -4.63
N LYS A 30 26.68 -5.45 -3.81
CA LYS A 30 26.60 -5.37 -2.34
C LYS A 30 25.73 -4.21 -1.82
N LYS A 31 24.82 -3.68 -2.67
CA LYS A 31 23.88 -2.64 -2.30
C LYS A 31 22.54 -3.26 -1.99
N LYS A 32 21.99 -2.93 -0.82
CA LYS A 32 20.59 -3.23 -0.50
C LYS A 32 19.67 -2.56 -1.51
N THR A 33 18.57 -3.23 -1.84
CA THR A 33 17.48 -2.64 -2.61
C THR A 33 16.69 -1.71 -1.71
N TRP A 34 16.36 -0.54 -2.24
CA TRP A 34 15.48 0.41 -1.58
C TRP A 34 14.06 0.21 -2.09
N PHE A 35 13.13 0.05 -1.16
CA PHE A 35 11.71 -0.13 -1.41
C PHE A 35 10.94 1.07 -0.87
N GLY A 36 10.03 1.60 -1.68
CA GLY A 36 9.09 2.66 -1.30
C GLY A 36 7.67 2.14 -1.38
N TYR A 37 6.87 2.47 -0.37
CA TYR A 37 5.45 2.14 -0.25
C TYR A 37 4.61 3.38 -0.57
N TRP A 38 4.46 3.65 -1.86
CA TRP A 38 3.89 4.87 -2.42
C TRP A 38 2.41 4.67 -2.77
N ARG A 39 1.61 4.32 -1.78
CA ARG A 39 0.20 3.94 -1.97
C ARG A 39 -0.78 5.10 -1.99
N ASP A 40 -0.40 6.24 -1.45
CA ASP A 40 -1.22 7.44 -1.36
C ASP A 40 -0.52 8.64 -2.01
N ASP A 41 -0.94 8.99 -3.22
CA ASP A 41 -0.43 10.15 -3.96
C ASP A 41 -1.35 11.38 -3.88
N GLY A 42 -2.37 11.35 -3.01
CA GLY A 42 -3.31 12.45 -2.80
C GLY A 42 -4.39 12.60 -3.89
N PHE A 43 -4.38 11.78 -4.94
CA PHE A 43 -5.44 11.84 -5.96
C PHE A 43 -6.73 11.18 -5.47
N ILE A 44 -7.85 11.80 -5.82
CA ILE A 44 -9.19 11.27 -5.52
C ILE A 44 -9.96 10.95 -6.79
N LYS A 45 -10.89 10.00 -6.70
CA LYS A 45 -11.77 9.61 -7.79
C LYS A 45 -13.08 10.39 -7.73
N ILE A 46 -13.38 11.16 -8.76
CA ILE A 46 -14.63 11.93 -8.89
C ILE A 46 -15.46 11.35 -10.04
N LYS A 47 -16.76 11.14 -9.77
CA LYS A 47 -17.71 10.65 -10.77
C LYS A 47 -17.65 11.53 -12.03
N ASN A 48 -17.52 10.91 -13.20
CA ASN A 48 -17.40 11.54 -14.53
C ASN A 48 -16.11 12.33 -14.80
N LEU A 49 -15.23 12.55 -13.81
CA LEU A 49 -13.96 13.27 -13.99
C LEU A 49 -12.75 12.34 -13.89
N GLY A 50 -12.92 11.15 -13.31
CA GLY A 50 -11.86 10.18 -13.10
C GLY A 50 -10.99 10.57 -11.91
N ARG A 51 -9.69 10.32 -12.01
CA ARG A 51 -8.72 10.49 -10.93
C ARG A 51 -8.07 11.87 -11.03
N VAL A 52 -8.27 12.71 -10.02
CA VAL A 52 -7.81 14.11 -10.02
C VAL A 52 -7.10 14.48 -8.74
N ASP A 53 -6.09 15.33 -8.87
CA ASP A 53 -5.43 16.01 -7.75
C ASP A 53 -6.27 17.24 -7.37
N ARG A 54 -7.39 17.00 -6.67
CA ARG A 54 -8.34 18.06 -6.32
C ARG A 54 -7.72 19.10 -5.40
N ASP A 55 -6.90 18.64 -4.45
CA ASP A 55 -6.39 19.46 -3.35
C ASP A 55 -4.97 19.99 -3.63
N HIS A 56 -4.47 19.80 -4.86
CA HIS A 56 -3.16 20.26 -5.34
C HIS A 56 -1.97 19.78 -4.49
N THR A 57 -2.07 18.58 -3.94
CA THR A 57 -1.07 17.99 -3.02
C THR A 57 0.00 17.21 -3.76
N TRP A 58 -0.27 16.78 -4.99
CA TRP A 58 0.63 15.91 -5.76
C TRP A 58 2.06 16.45 -5.91
N PRO A 59 2.30 17.74 -6.23
CA PRO A 59 3.67 18.23 -6.38
C PRO A 59 4.53 18.02 -5.13
N ALA A 60 3.98 18.28 -3.95
CA ALA A 60 4.68 18.10 -2.68
C ALA A 60 4.93 16.61 -2.38
N ILE A 61 3.94 15.75 -2.59
CA ILE A 61 4.06 14.30 -2.39
C ILE A 61 5.11 13.72 -3.34
N ARG A 62 5.05 14.07 -4.62
CA ARG A 62 6.02 13.68 -5.65
C ARG A 62 7.44 14.08 -5.25
N ASP A 63 7.64 15.32 -4.85
CA ASP A 63 8.98 15.84 -4.54
C ASP A 63 9.56 15.12 -3.31
N LYS A 64 8.74 14.91 -2.27
CA LYS A 64 9.09 14.08 -1.11
C LYS A 64 9.49 12.66 -1.52
N TRP A 65 8.69 11.99 -2.35
CA TRP A 65 8.97 10.63 -2.82
C TRP A 65 10.28 10.54 -3.60
N VAL A 66 10.50 11.48 -4.53
CA VAL A 66 11.72 11.51 -5.34
C VAL A 66 12.94 11.80 -4.47
N GLU A 67 12.84 12.70 -3.50
CA GLU A 67 13.90 12.98 -2.54
C GLU A 67 14.26 11.74 -1.72
N GLN A 68 13.27 11.10 -1.09
CA GLN A 68 13.46 9.87 -0.32
C GLN A 68 14.14 8.77 -1.15
N PHE A 69 13.70 8.56 -2.40
CA PHE A 69 14.30 7.57 -3.30
C PHE A 69 15.76 7.90 -3.65
N ARG A 70 16.05 9.17 -3.96
CA ARG A 70 17.39 9.63 -4.33
C ARG A 70 18.37 9.52 -3.17
N ASN A 71 17.93 9.91 -1.98
CA ASN A 71 18.72 9.90 -0.75
C ASN A 71 18.76 8.52 -0.06
N ARG A 72 17.93 7.56 -0.52
CA ARG A 72 17.76 6.22 0.08
C ARG A 72 17.30 6.28 1.54
N GLU A 73 16.43 7.24 1.85
CA GLU A 73 15.89 7.45 3.19
C GLU A 73 14.97 6.30 3.60
N VAL A 74 15.04 5.90 4.87
CA VAL A 74 14.21 4.84 5.46
C VAL A 74 13.27 5.47 6.47
N HIS A 75 11.98 5.41 6.19
CA HIS A 75 10.92 5.96 7.02
C HIS A 75 9.90 4.85 7.31
N PRO A 76 9.64 4.49 8.58
CA PRO A 76 8.63 3.50 8.92
C PRO A 76 7.28 3.81 8.25
N GLY A 77 6.66 2.80 7.64
CA GLY A 77 5.40 2.97 6.91
C GLY A 77 5.52 3.51 5.48
N GLU A 78 6.66 4.10 5.09
CA GLU A 78 6.83 4.72 3.76
C GLU A 78 7.97 4.11 2.94
N SER A 79 9.07 3.67 3.57
CA SER A 79 10.21 3.07 2.88
C SER A 79 11.03 2.14 3.77
N VAL A 80 11.68 1.17 3.13
CA VAL A 80 12.55 0.19 3.78
C VAL A 80 13.72 -0.19 2.86
N THR A 81 14.80 -0.69 3.44
CA THR A 81 15.90 -1.27 2.66
C THR A 81 16.15 -2.71 3.06
N ALA A 82 16.29 -3.59 2.07
CA ALA A 82 16.53 -5.01 2.28
C ALA A 82 17.53 -5.55 1.25
N GLU A 83 18.27 -6.58 1.63
CA GLU A 83 19.04 -7.39 0.67
C GLU A 83 18.10 -8.44 0.09
N VAL A 84 18.05 -8.52 -1.25
CA VAL A 84 17.11 -9.41 -1.95
C VAL A 84 17.82 -10.17 -3.06
N GLY A 85 17.47 -11.44 -3.19
CA GLY A 85 17.93 -12.38 -4.21
C GLY A 85 16.88 -12.61 -5.31
N PRO A 86 17.18 -13.53 -6.24
CA PRO A 86 16.27 -13.86 -7.35
C PRO A 86 14.97 -14.54 -6.91
N GLU A 87 15.00 -15.28 -5.80
CA GLU A 87 13.86 -16.06 -5.30
C GLU A 87 13.02 -15.29 -4.26
N ASP A 88 13.46 -14.10 -3.87
CA ASP A 88 12.78 -13.28 -2.87
C ASP A 88 11.67 -12.44 -3.52
N GLU A 89 10.75 -11.94 -2.69
CA GLU A 89 9.71 -11.02 -3.18
C GLU A 89 10.28 -9.61 -3.43
N TRP A 90 10.00 -9.00 -4.58
CA TRP A 90 10.48 -7.66 -4.92
C TRP A 90 9.42 -6.57 -4.67
N VAL A 91 8.73 -6.65 -3.52
CA VAL A 91 7.69 -5.70 -3.09
C VAL A 91 8.02 -5.12 -1.71
N ALA A 92 7.61 -3.87 -1.46
CA ALA A 92 7.94 -3.18 -0.20
C ALA A 92 7.28 -3.86 1.01
N GLU A 93 6.05 -4.31 0.81
CA GLU A 93 5.17 -4.95 1.78
C GLU A 93 5.79 -6.20 2.43
N ALA A 94 6.64 -6.93 1.70
CA ALA A 94 7.33 -8.12 2.21
C ALA A 94 8.39 -7.81 3.28
N TYR A 95 8.88 -6.57 3.33
CA TYR A 95 9.98 -6.16 4.21
C TYR A 95 9.58 -5.04 5.19
N MET A 96 8.36 -4.54 5.10
CA MET A 96 7.85 -3.53 6.01
C MET A 96 7.33 -4.18 7.29
N GLU A 97 7.74 -3.64 8.43
CA GLU A 97 7.10 -3.98 9.69
C GLU A 97 5.75 -3.26 9.78
N THR A 98 4.71 -4.00 10.16
CA THR A 98 3.40 -3.40 10.43
C THR A 98 3.46 -2.70 11.78
N ASP A 99 3.21 -1.40 11.79
CA ASP A 99 3.15 -0.62 13.03
C ASP A 99 1.84 -0.88 13.77
N TYR A 100 1.89 -1.72 14.80
CA TYR A 100 0.76 -2.03 15.66
C TYR A 100 0.55 -1.01 16.79
N SER A 101 1.38 0.03 16.91
CA SER A 101 1.29 1.02 18.00
C SER A 101 -0.05 1.77 18.04
N THR A 102 -0.76 1.80 16.90
CA THR A 102 -2.04 2.48 16.74
C THR A 102 -3.25 1.58 17.01
N ILE A 103 -3.08 0.26 17.15
CA ILE A 103 -4.18 -0.67 17.45
C ILE A 103 -4.52 -0.57 18.93
N THR A 104 -5.79 -0.25 19.22
CA THR A 104 -6.31 -0.14 20.58
C THR A 104 -7.29 -1.25 20.91
N GLN A 105 -7.59 -1.43 22.20
CA GLN A 105 -8.66 -2.33 22.64
C GLN A 105 -10.02 -1.98 22.02
N GLY A 106 -10.29 -0.67 21.82
CA GLY A 106 -11.54 -0.22 21.21
C GLY A 106 -11.70 -0.67 19.76
N ASP A 107 -10.61 -0.74 18.99
CA ASP A 107 -10.63 -1.25 17.61
C ASP A 107 -10.98 -2.75 17.56
N PHE A 108 -10.51 -3.50 18.57
CA PHE A 108 -10.84 -4.91 18.73
C PHE A 108 -12.31 -5.13 19.13
N GLU A 109 -12.80 -4.38 20.12
CA GLU A 109 -14.21 -4.44 20.55
C GLU A 109 -15.16 -4.10 19.40
N LYS A 110 -14.83 -3.07 18.61
CA LYS A 110 -15.61 -2.69 17.43
C LYS A 110 -15.67 -3.83 16.41
N SER A 111 -14.52 -4.45 16.12
CA SER A 111 -14.44 -5.55 15.15
C SER A 111 -15.27 -6.77 15.60
N LEU A 112 -15.28 -7.09 16.89
CA LEU A 112 -16.12 -8.15 17.45
C LEU A 112 -17.61 -7.81 17.37
N LEU A 113 -17.99 -6.57 17.68
CA LEU A 113 -19.37 -6.11 17.60
C LEU A 113 -19.89 -6.16 16.16
N ASP A 114 -19.11 -5.66 15.20
CA ASP A 114 -19.43 -5.69 13.77
C ASP A 114 -19.65 -7.14 13.29
N TYR A 115 -18.79 -8.06 13.71
CA TYR A 115 -18.94 -9.49 13.41
C TYR A 115 -20.21 -10.10 14.06
N ALA A 116 -20.47 -9.80 15.32
CA ALA A 116 -21.65 -10.30 16.03
C ALA A 116 -22.95 -9.82 15.36
N LEU A 117 -23.01 -8.54 14.99
CA LEU A 117 -24.15 -7.96 14.27
C LEU A 117 -24.33 -8.60 12.89
N PHE A 118 -23.23 -8.80 12.15
CA PHE A 118 -23.26 -9.51 10.87
C PHE A 118 -23.80 -10.94 11.02
N SER A 119 -23.30 -11.70 12.00
CA SER A 119 -23.75 -13.08 12.26
C SER A 119 -25.23 -13.14 12.64
N LEU A 120 -25.71 -12.18 13.43
CA LEU A 120 -27.12 -12.10 13.80
C LEU A 120 -28.02 -11.79 12.59
N SER A 121 -27.56 -10.88 11.72
CA SER A 121 -28.28 -10.52 10.49
C SER A 121 -28.38 -11.70 9.51
N GLN A 122 -27.32 -12.53 9.41
CA GLN A 122 -27.33 -13.73 8.58
C GLN A 122 -28.30 -14.79 9.10
N ASN A 123 -28.33 -15.02 10.42
CA ASN A 123 -29.26 -15.97 11.02
C ASN A 123 -30.73 -15.55 10.85
N GLN A 124 -31.04 -14.24 10.93
CA GLN A 124 -32.39 -13.74 10.65
C GLN A 124 -32.79 -13.85 9.18
N SER A 125 -31.82 -13.88 8.26
CA SER A 125 -32.05 -14.04 6.82
C SER A 125 -32.37 -15.48 6.44
N THR A 126 -31.96 -16.46 7.25
CA THR A 126 -32.17 -17.90 6.98
C THR A 126 -33.50 -18.43 7.51
N GLU A 127 -34.13 -17.75 8.47
CA GLU A 127 -35.44 -18.12 9.02
C GLU A 127 -36.63 -17.59 8.18
N GLY A 128 -36.38 -16.80 7.13
CA GLY A 128 -37.42 -16.16 6.30
C GLY A 128 -37.76 -16.84 4.97
N ASP A 129 -37.03 -17.90 4.59
CA ASP A 129 -37.19 -18.60 3.30
C ASP A 129 -37.84 -20.01 3.45
N GLU A 130 -38.34 -20.34 4.64
CA GLU A 130 -39.16 -21.54 4.89
C GLU A 130 -40.65 -21.20 5.00
N GLU A 131 -41.30 -20.78 3.91
CA GLU A 131 -42.77 -20.86 3.70
C GLU A 131 -43.11 -21.18 2.23
#